data_AF-A0A8H6QHZ4-F1
#
_entry.id   AF-A0A8H6QHZ4-F1
#
_cell.length_a   1.000
_cell.length_b   1.000
_cell.length_c   1.000
_cell.angle_alpha   90.00
_cell.angle_beta   90.00
_cell.angle_gamma   90.00
#
_symmetry.space_group_name_H-M   'P 1'
#
loop_
_entity.id
_entity.type
_entity.pdbx_description
1 polymer ?
#
loop_
_entity_poly.entity_id
_entity_poly.type
_entity_poly.pdbx_seq_one_letter_code
_entity_poly.pdbx_strand_id
1 'polypeptide(L)'
;MVKNDLYNNIRNELTPKYGLVTKHRDKFPVTRKDLDILLRHLFEDDDHDYVHERARFQDAFSLSLFSGSGARAGAIVESSSYRGTNECLYYKHLSFNLQWDTKCMEVKYWVTIDPEFLKGHRYDDEAVIPRNWIPEQDILGRNFVFYVMVAGIADKAFRGIRTANELLDKRPPKGRESWTLEWEAHVQNLPVLRMVTADGPHPDRALTFSSIRHHFTSLAQRACFRNRLRIHRIRGGVANAIDANASQAARSQALDHQNPDTFLKYQSKFKRVDVQASFWNLKPDYECLEMEESMAHHRDTNVPQRLDAAATAQVENDAEMKEIYCRIDDITQQIGGKPDEHENLALEREKLYTKAAKKRRAKKAEFIDNWWRSSYDEYIAGNEFGEQDPTCLFDICRKYMPERARLRDNLFAKVSIGKWHIILVNGQLMGDVQYAPEKCLVLIYQADRNTFYSVEESPGMLHHTSSSIQMARGRIDQRSDLFLNGATYAPNGLIQRMLGLSTADSIWTVYNLGVDY
;
A
#
# COMPACT_ATOMS: atom_id res chain seq x y z
N MET A 1 -35.56 -28.04 7.99
CA MET A 1 -35.24 -29.32 7.31
C MET A 1 -34.18 -29.14 6.24
N VAL A 2 -34.45 -28.45 5.12
CA VAL A 2 -33.57 -28.38 3.93
C VAL A 2 -32.08 -28.06 4.18
N LYS A 3 -31.76 -27.11 5.06
CA LYS A 3 -30.36 -26.76 5.37
C LYS A 3 -29.59 -27.91 6.03
N ASN A 4 -30.23 -28.65 6.93
CA ASN A 4 -29.61 -29.78 7.62
C ASN A 4 -29.45 -30.97 6.68
N ASP A 5 -30.43 -31.21 5.81
CA ASP A 5 -30.37 -32.26 4.79
C ASP A 5 -29.23 -31.99 3.79
N LEU A 6 -29.03 -30.73 3.39
CA LEU A 6 -27.91 -30.32 2.55
C LEU A 6 -26.56 -30.57 3.23
N TYR A 7 -26.39 -30.16 4.49
CA TYR A 7 -25.14 -30.40 5.23
C TYR A 7 -24.88 -31.89 5.43
N ASN A 8 -25.93 -32.68 5.68
CA ASN A 8 -25.81 -34.13 5.79
C ASN A 8 -25.38 -34.76 4.47
N ASN A 9 -25.96 -34.35 3.33
CA ASN A 9 -25.55 -34.81 2.01
C ASN A 9 -24.08 -34.42 1.72
N ILE A 10 -23.70 -33.16 1.96
CA ILE A 10 -22.31 -32.71 1.78
C ILE A 10 -21.36 -33.57 2.62
N ARG A 11 -21.68 -33.80 3.89
CA ARG A 11 -20.81 -34.52 4.83
C ARG A 11 -20.74 -36.02 4.57
N ASN A 12 -21.86 -36.64 4.25
CA ASN A 12 -21.98 -38.10 4.22
C ASN A 12 -21.89 -38.67 2.80
N GLU A 13 -22.23 -37.91 1.76
CA GLU A 13 -22.16 -38.37 0.37
C GLU A 13 -21.04 -37.68 -0.39
N LEU A 14 -21.06 -36.34 -0.48
CA LEU A 14 -20.12 -35.61 -1.34
C LEU A 14 -18.68 -35.64 -0.80
N THR A 15 -18.52 -35.52 0.52
CA THR A 15 -17.19 -35.52 1.15
C THR A 15 -16.47 -36.85 0.92
N PRO A 16 -17.06 -38.03 1.18
CA PRO A 16 -16.44 -39.31 0.81
C PRO A 16 -16.27 -39.47 -0.69
N LYS A 17 -17.30 -39.15 -1.50
CA LYS A 17 -17.28 -39.34 -2.96
C LYS A 17 -16.12 -38.62 -3.65
N TYR A 18 -15.77 -37.42 -3.18
CA TYR A 18 -14.71 -36.60 -3.78
C TYR A 18 -13.43 -36.55 -2.92
N GLY A 19 -13.32 -37.36 -1.86
CA GLY A 19 -12.17 -37.35 -0.96
C GLY A 19 -11.91 -35.98 -0.32
N LEU A 20 -12.97 -35.22 -0.01
CA LEU A 20 -12.83 -33.87 0.54
C LEU A 20 -12.35 -33.93 2.00
N VAL A 21 -11.48 -33.00 2.36
CA VAL A 21 -10.97 -32.88 3.71
C VAL A 21 -11.84 -31.90 4.50
N THR A 22 -12.37 -32.33 5.64
CA THR A 22 -13.15 -31.48 6.56
C THR A 22 -12.27 -30.67 7.52
N LYS A 23 -10.94 -30.87 7.48
CA LYS A 23 -9.97 -30.13 8.29
C LYS A 23 -10.13 -28.63 8.06
N HIS A 24 -10.31 -27.89 9.15
CA HIS A 24 -10.29 -26.45 9.10
C HIS A 24 -8.93 -25.95 8.64
N ARG A 25 -8.92 -25.10 7.61
CA ARG A 25 -7.71 -24.39 7.17
C ARG A 25 -7.10 -23.61 8.34
N ASP A 26 -5.79 -23.65 8.47
CA ASP A 26 -5.08 -22.82 9.45
C ASP A 26 -5.30 -21.33 9.24
N LYS A 27 -5.45 -20.66 10.38
CA LYS A 27 -5.92 -19.30 10.49
C LYS A 27 -4.94 -18.53 11.36
N PHE A 28 -4.07 -17.75 10.73
CA PHE A 28 -3.23 -16.77 11.41
C PHE A 28 -3.93 -15.41 11.31
N PRO A 29 -4.44 -14.85 12.43
CA PRO A 29 -4.82 -13.45 12.48
C PRO A 29 -3.66 -12.55 12.02
N VAL A 30 -3.98 -11.34 11.55
CA VAL A 30 -2.94 -10.34 11.28
C VAL A 30 -2.80 -9.52 12.56
N THR A 31 -1.62 -9.58 13.16
CA THR A 31 -1.28 -8.87 14.40
C THR A 31 -0.88 -7.42 14.12
N ARG A 32 -0.70 -6.64 15.20
CA ARG A 32 -0.15 -5.28 15.10
C ARG A 32 1.25 -5.28 14.47
N LYS A 33 2.08 -6.27 14.81
CA LYS A 33 3.42 -6.46 14.25
C LYS A 33 3.39 -6.66 12.74
N ASP A 34 2.47 -7.51 12.27
CA ASP A 34 2.29 -7.76 10.83
C ASP A 34 1.91 -6.49 10.07
N LEU A 35 0.93 -5.73 10.58
CA LEU A 35 0.51 -4.46 9.97
C LEU A 35 1.64 -3.44 9.93
N ASP A 36 2.46 -3.36 10.98
CA ASP A 36 3.58 -2.43 11.00
C ASP A 36 4.62 -2.78 9.94
N ILE A 37 4.99 -4.07 9.82
CA ILE A 37 5.92 -4.55 8.78
C ILE A 37 5.37 -4.20 7.39
N LEU A 38 4.08 -4.47 7.14
CA LEU A 38 3.46 -4.24 5.83
C LEU A 38 3.36 -2.75 5.48
N LEU A 39 2.94 -1.91 6.44
CA LEU A 39 2.84 -0.45 6.24
C LEU A 39 4.22 0.16 6.03
N ARG A 40 5.22 -0.22 6.84
CA ARG A 40 6.61 0.22 6.64
C ARG A 40 7.11 -0.21 5.28
N HIS A 41 7.00 -1.49 4.93
CA HIS A 41 7.49 -2.00 3.66
C HIS A 41 7.00 -1.16 2.45
N LEU A 42 5.71 -0.79 2.39
CA LEU A 42 5.15 0.06 1.32
C LEU A 42 5.92 1.36 1.03
N PHE A 43 6.51 1.97 2.07
CA PHE A 43 7.18 3.27 1.97
C PHE A 43 8.69 3.20 2.22
N GLU A 44 9.17 2.20 2.96
CA GLU A 44 10.57 2.05 3.35
C GLU A 44 11.38 1.18 2.39
N ASP A 45 10.81 0.07 1.87
CA ASP A 45 11.61 -0.95 1.16
C ASP A 45 11.00 -1.44 -0.17
N ASP A 46 9.71 -1.21 -0.42
CA ASP A 46 8.97 -1.84 -1.52
C ASP A 46 9.39 -1.30 -2.90
N ASP A 47 10.23 -2.03 -3.63
CA ASP A 47 10.68 -1.67 -4.98
C ASP A 47 9.61 -1.86 -6.08
N HIS A 48 8.37 -2.20 -5.71
CA HIS A 48 7.29 -2.41 -6.65
C HIS A 48 6.97 -1.16 -7.48
N ASP A 49 6.88 -1.37 -8.79
CA ASP A 49 6.42 -0.38 -9.74
C ASP A 49 4.89 -0.32 -9.74
N TYR A 50 4.35 0.72 -9.09
CA TYR A 50 2.92 0.98 -9.03
C TYR A 50 2.49 1.74 -10.27
N VAL A 51 1.39 1.31 -10.91
CA VAL A 51 0.81 1.98 -12.09
C VAL A 51 0.58 3.49 -11.87
N HIS A 52 0.29 3.88 -10.63
CA HIS A 52 0.21 5.26 -10.17
C HIS A 52 0.33 5.28 -8.63
N GLU A 53 0.95 6.31 -8.05
CA GLU A 53 1.22 6.41 -6.60
C GLU A 53 -0.03 6.30 -5.72
N ARG A 54 -1.19 6.72 -6.25
CA ARG A 54 -2.51 6.53 -5.62
C ARG A 54 -2.78 5.07 -5.25
N ALA A 55 -2.27 4.09 -5.98
CA ALA A 55 -2.46 2.66 -5.66
C ALA A 55 -1.75 2.27 -4.36
N ARG A 56 -0.46 2.62 -4.22
CA ARG A 56 0.33 2.42 -2.99
C ARG A 56 -0.32 3.13 -1.79
N PHE A 57 -0.71 4.39 -2.00
CA PHE A 57 -1.44 5.16 -0.98
C PHE A 57 -2.73 4.46 -0.55
N GLN A 58 -3.54 3.97 -1.50
CA GLN A 58 -4.80 3.29 -1.19
C GLN A 58 -4.59 1.95 -0.51
N ASP A 59 -3.49 1.23 -0.79
CA ASP A 59 -3.16 0.01 -0.07
C ASP A 59 -2.88 0.32 1.41
N ALA A 60 -2.07 1.35 1.70
CA ALA A 60 -1.80 1.81 3.06
C ALA A 60 -3.07 2.34 3.77
N PHE A 61 -3.84 3.17 3.07
CA PHE A 61 -5.12 3.69 3.54
C PHE A 61 -6.09 2.55 3.91
N SER A 62 -6.18 1.54 3.05
CA SER A 62 -7.04 0.37 3.28
C SER A 62 -6.57 -0.45 4.47
N LEU A 63 -5.26 -0.65 4.64
CA LEU A 63 -4.69 -1.35 5.80
C LEU A 63 -5.11 -0.65 7.11
N SER A 64 -4.89 0.67 7.20
CA SER A 64 -5.29 1.48 8.36
C SER A 64 -6.79 1.49 8.59
N LEU A 65 -7.59 1.57 7.53
CA LEU A 65 -9.06 1.51 7.61
C LEU A 65 -9.53 0.18 8.18
N PHE A 66 -9.08 -0.96 7.63
CA PHE A 66 -9.54 -2.27 8.09
C PHE A 66 -9.03 -2.62 9.49
N SER A 67 -7.84 -2.17 9.86
CA SER A 67 -7.33 -2.37 11.22
C SER A 67 -7.99 -1.44 12.25
N GLY A 68 -8.37 -0.22 11.85
CA GLY A 68 -9.02 0.75 12.74
C GLY A 68 -10.52 0.53 12.92
N SER A 69 -11.21 0.00 11.89
CA SER A 69 -12.67 -0.22 11.91
C SER A 69 -13.07 -1.67 12.18
N GLY A 70 -12.18 -2.63 11.93
CA GLY A 70 -12.55 -4.04 11.86
C GLY A 70 -13.55 -4.36 10.76
N ALA A 71 -13.86 -3.44 9.82
CA ALA A 71 -14.95 -3.58 8.86
C ALA A 71 -14.83 -4.81 7.95
N ARG A 72 -15.98 -5.27 7.44
CA ARG A 72 -16.00 -6.28 6.37
C ARG A 72 -15.63 -5.64 5.04
N ALA A 73 -14.89 -6.36 4.20
CA ALA A 73 -14.47 -5.85 2.89
C ALA A 73 -15.64 -5.36 2.03
N GLY A 74 -16.75 -6.13 1.96
CA GLY A 74 -17.92 -5.76 1.15
C GLY A 74 -18.77 -4.59 1.67
N ALA A 75 -18.40 -4.00 2.81
CA ALA A 75 -18.95 -2.72 3.26
C ALA A 75 -18.07 -1.53 2.82
N ILE A 76 -16.82 -1.79 2.41
CA ILE A 76 -15.82 -0.77 2.11
C ILE A 76 -15.50 -0.70 0.61
N VAL A 77 -15.33 -1.86 -0.03
CA VAL A 77 -14.98 -2.01 -1.45
C VAL A 77 -16.07 -2.80 -2.17
N GLU A 78 -16.13 -2.65 -3.49
CA GLU A 78 -17.13 -3.36 -4.29
C GLU A 78 -16.96 -4.88 -4.14
N SER A 79 -17.99 -5.53 -3.57
CA SER A 79 -17.97 -6.95 -3.27
C SER A 79 -18.07 -7.79 -4.53
N SER A 80 -17.42 -8.95 -4.56
CA SER A 80 -17.63 -9.93 -5.64
C SER A 80 -19.07 -10.44 -5.72
N SER A 81 -19.82 -10.39 -4.62
CA SER A 81 -21.24 -10.76 -4.58
C SER A 81 -22.18 -9.68 -5.11
N TYR A 82 -21.69 -8.44 -5.26
CA TYR A 82 -22.41 -7.28 -5.76
C TYR A 82 -21.59 -6.63 -6.87
N ARG A 83 -21.06 -7.45 -7.79
CA ARG A 83 -20.18 -6.98 -8.86
C ARG A 83 -20.97 -6.09 -9.83
N GLY A 84 -20.42 -4.94 -10.18
CA GLY A 84 -21.01 -3.99 -11.12
C GLY A 84 -21.96 -2.99 -10.46
N THR A 85 -22.20 -3.08 -9.15
CA THR A 85 -23.09 -2.14 -8.45
C THR A 85 -22.36 -0.89 -7.97
N ASN A 86 -21.03 -0.91 -7.95
CA ASN A 86 -20.18 0.14 -7.38
C ASN A 86 -20.39 0.38 -5.87
N GLU A 87 -21.18 -0.46 -5.18
CA GLU A 87 -21.50 -0.31 -3.76
C GLU A 87 -20.24 -0.41 -2.88
N CYS A 88 -19.84 0.69 -2.26
CA CYS A 88 -18.59 0.85 -1.54
C CYS A 88 -18.64 2.01 -0.53
N LEU A 89 -17.54 2.28 0.17
CA LEU A 89 -17.44 3.45 1.04
C LEU A 89 -17.32 4.74 0.20
N TYR A 90 -18.33 5.61 0.27
CA TYR A 90 -18.36 6.93 -0.34
C TYR A 90 -18.03 8.04 0.67
N TYR A 91 -17.66 9.24 0.21
CA TYR A 91 -17.42 10.39 1.11
C TYR A 91 -18.64 10.73 1.96
N LYS A 92 -19.87 10.61 1.45
CA LYS A 92 -21.09 10.85 2.24
C LYS A 92 -21.22 9.95 3.47
N HIS A 93 -20.58 8.78 3.48
CA HIS A 93 -20.56 7.86 4.62
C HIS A 93 -19.49 8.23 5.65
N LEU A 94 -18.60 9.17 5.33
CA LEU A 94 -17.58 9.67 6.24
C LEU A 94 -18.03 10.99 6.85
N SER A 95 -17.67 11.22 8.11
CA SER A 95 -17.68 12.58 8.67
C SER A 95 -16.31 12.87 9.23
N PHE A 96 -15.73 13.99 8.82
CA PHE A 96 -14.43 14.44 9.28
C PHE A 96 -14.63 15.48 10.39
N ASN A 97 -14.18 15.16 11.60
CA ASN A 97 -14.48 15.93 12.79
C ASN A 97 -13.20 16.44 13.45
N LEU A 98 -13.30 17.64 14.02
CA LEU A 98 -12.23 18.26 14.77
C LEU A 98 -12.74 18.87 16.08
N GLN A 99 -11.93 18.83 17.13
CA GLN A 99 -12.20 19.44 18.44
C GLN A 99 -10.96 20.20 18.90
N TRP A 100 -11.18 21.36 19.53
CA TRP A 100 -10.08 22.08 20.18
C TRP A 100 -9.84 21.49 21.58
N ASP A 101 -8.63 20.97 21.81
CA ASP A 101 -8.20 20.54 23.12
C ASP A 101 -7.53 21.70 23.86
N THR A 102 -8.25 22.29 24.80
CA THR A 102 -7.76 23.39 25.64
C THR A 102 -6.63 23.00 26.57
N LYS A 103 -6.45 21.70 26.87
CA LYS A 103 -5.38 21.23 27.77
C LYS A 103 -4.03 21.14 27.03
N CYS A 104 -4.07 20.59 25.82
CA CYS A 104 -2.88 20.41 25.00
C CYS A 104 -2.62 21.57 24.04
N MET A 105 -3.56 22.52 23.93
CA MET A 105 -3.53 23.62 22.95
C MET A 105 -3.39 23.11 21.51
N GLU A 106 -4.02 21.98 21.21
CA GLU A 106 -3.95 21.27 19.93
C GLU A 106 -5.35 20.92 19.41
N VAL A 107 -5.47 20.71 18.10
CA VAL A 107 -6.70 20.16 17.49
C VAL A 107 -6.63 18.65 17.51
N LYS A 108 -7.70 18.02 18.00
CA LYS A 108 -7.93 16.58 17.90
C LYS A 108 -8.82 16.29 16.71
N TYR A 109 -8.46 15.25 15.96
CA TYR A 109 -9.23 14.80 14.80
C TYR A 109 -9.76 13.38 14.98
N TRP A 110 -10.96 13.12 14.44
CA TRP A 110 -11.50 11.78 14.29
C TRP A 110 -12.39 11.69 13.07
N VAL A 111 -12.50 10.48 12.53
CA VAL A 111 -13.41 10.18 11.42
C VAL A 111 -14.48 9.21 11.89
N THR A 112 -15.73 9.51 11.57
CA THR A 112 -16.83 8.56 11.72
C THR A 112 -17.17 7.90 10.40
N ILE A 113 -17.53 6.62 10.43
CA ILE A 113 -17.93 5.82 9.26
C ILE A 113 -19.37 5.33 9.49
N ASP A 114 -20.23 5.66 8.54
CA ASP A 114 -21.59 5.13 8.43
C ASP A 114 -21.60 3.82 7.63
N PRO A 115 -21.95 2.66 8.25
CA PRO A 115 -21.82 1.35 7.63
C PRO A 115 -23.03 0.96 6.73
N GLU A 116 -23.43 1.81 5.77
CA GLU A 116 -24.60 1.60 4.89
C GLU A 116 -24.61 0.22 4.20
N PHE A 117 -23.45 -0.24 3.74
CA PHE A 117 -23.31 -1.48 2.99
C PHE A 117 -23.05 -2.72 3.87
N LEU A 118 -23.52 -2.70 5.11
CA LEU A 118 -23.32 -3.79 6.04
C LEU A 118 -24.10 -5.05 5.63
N LYS A 119 -23.45 -6.22 5.73
CA LYS A 119 -24.10 -7.50 5.45
C LYS A 119 -25.24 -7.75 6.44
N GLY A 120 -26.45 -7.94 5.90
CA GLY A 120 -27.66 -8.23 6.68
C GLY A 120 -28.46 -7.00 7.08
N HIS A 121 -27.93 -5.79 6.84
CA HIS A 121 -28.57 -4.50 7.11
C HIS A 121 -28.42 -3.54 5.92
N ARG A 122 -28.20 -4.09 4.71
CA ARG A 122 -28.00 -3.27 3.52
C ARG A 122 -29.36 -2.68 3.10
N TYR A 123 -29.43 -1.36 2.96
CA TYR A 123 -30.68 -0.62 2.68
C TYR A 123 -31.76 -0.79 3.78
N ASP A 124 -31.33 -1.05 5.01
CA ASP A 124 -32.21 -1.19 6.16
C ASP A 124 -32.27 0.14 6.91
N ASP A 125 -33.08 1.06 6.40
CA ASP A 125 -33.21 2.43 6.94
C ASP A 125 -33.83 2.45 8.35
N GLU A 126 -34.49 1.36 8.77
CA GLU A 126 -35.05 1.21 10.11
C GLU A 126 -34.00 0.76 11.14
N ALA A 127 -32.94 0.09 10.70
CA ALA A 127 -31.89 -0.38 11.59
C ALA A 127 -31.02 0.77 12.10
N VAL A 128 -30.98 0.93 13.42
CA VAL A 128 -30.01 1.79 14.08
C VAL A 128 -28.66 1.05 14.13
N ILE A 129 -27.84 1.24 13.10
CA ILE A 129 -26.50 0.65 13.04
C ILE A 129 -25.49 1.61 13.69
N PRO A 130 -24.75 1.18 14.71
CA PRO A 130 -23.75 2.04 15.33
C PRO A 130 -22.64 2.42 14.35
N ARG A 131 -22.28 3.71 14.35
CA ARG A 131 -21.18 4.23 13.54
C ARG A 131 -19.85 3.87 14.16
N ASN A 132 -18.87 3.54 13.32
CA ASN A 132 -17.49 3.43 13.76
C ASN A 132 -16.90 4.83 13.91
N TRP A 133 -16.24 5.11 15.02
CA TRP A 133 -15.47 6.34 15.21
C TRP A 133 -14.01 5.96 15.38
N ILE A 134 -13.13 6.60 14.62
CA ILE A 134 -11.71 6.28 14.56
C ILE A 134 -10.95 7.56 14.91
N PRO A 135 -10.34 7.64 16.11
CA PRO A 135 -9.52 8.78 16.49
C PRO A 135 -8.19 8.75 15.73
N GLU A 136 -7.50 9.90 15.73
CA GLU A 136 -6.13 9.97 15.23
C GLU A 136 -5.17 9.02 15.98
N GLN A 137 -4.05 8.72 15.33
CA GLN A 137 -2.95 7.91 15.85
C GLN A 137 -1.64 8.69 15.76
N ASP A 138 -0.74 8.50 16.74
CA ASP A 138 0.53 9.24 16.82
C ASP A 138 1.52 8.93 15.68
N ILE A 139 1.28 7.89 14.89
CA ILE A 139 2.14 7.49 13.78
C ILE A 139 1.34 7.64 12.49
N LEU A 140 1.71 8.60 11.63
CA LEU A 140 0.95 8.96 10.43
C LEU A 140 0.73 7.77 9.49
N GLY A 141 1.75 6.95 9.27
CA GLY A 141 1.65 5.76 8.41
C GLY A 141 0.62 4.74 8.89
N ARG A 142 0.24 4.80 10.17
CA ARG A 142 -0.80 3.96 10.78
C ARG A 142 -2.13 4.71 10.95
N ASN A 143 -2.15 6.02 10.73
CA ASN A 143 -3.25 6.91 11.09
C ASN A 143 -4.28 7.01 9.96
N PHE A 144 -5.45 6.38 10.16
CA PHE A 144 -6.56 6.44 9.21
C PHE A 144 -7.04 7.88 8.93
N VAL A 145 -7.07 8.75 9.93
CA VAL A 145 -7.50 10.15 9.79
C VAL A 145 -6.57 10.90 8.84
N PHE A 146 -5.26 10.67 8.94
CA PHE A 146 -4.26 11.22 8.02
C PHE A 146 -4.56 10.83 6.56
N TYR A 147 -4.85 9.54 6.30
CA TYR A 147 -5.20 9.11 4.95
C TYR A 147 -6.51 9.73 4.45
N VAL A 148 -7.50 9.96 5.30
CA VAL A 148 -8.73 10.69 4.92
C VAL A 148 -8.42 12.14 4.57
N MET A 149 -7.55 12.81 5.33
CA MET A 149 -7.11 14.19 5.03
C MET A 149 -6.45 14.24 3.64
N VAL A 150 -5.48 13.36 3.37
CA VAL A 150 -4.75 13.33 2.10
C VAL A 150 -5.68 13.01 0.92
N ALA A 151 -6.54 12.00 1.07
CA ALA A 151 -7.50 11.64 0.04
C ALA A 151 -8.49 12.79 -0.23
N GLY A 152 -8.99 13.42 0.84
CA GLY A 152 -9.95 14.52 0.73
C GLY A 152 -9.36 15.77 0.07
N ILE A 153 -8.10 16.11 0.37
CA ILE A 153 -7.40 17.20 -0.33
C ILE A 153 -7.16 16.84 -1.80
N ALA A 154 -6.68 15.62 -2.06
CA ALA A 154 -6.42 15.13 -3.41
C ALA A 154 -7.69 15.16 -4.29
N ASP A 155 -8.82 14.79 -3.70
CA ASP A 155 -10.10 14.71 -4.40
C ASP A 155 -10.87 16.03 -4.38
N LYS A 156 -10.27 17.12 -3.86
CA LYS A 156 -10.91 18.44 -3.68
C LYS A 156 -12.27 18.31 -2.94
N ALA A 157 -12.32 17.40 -1.96
CA ALA A 157 -13.54 16.92 -1.32
C ALA A 157 -14.03 17.82 -0.18
N PHE A 158 -13.14 18.52 0.52
CA PHE A 158 -13.52 19.40 1.63
C PHE A 158 -14.10 20.71 1.11
N ARG A 159 -15.28 21.10 1.60
CA ARG A 159 -15.93 22.35 1.16
C ARG A 159 -15.11 23.57 1.58
N GLY A 160 -14.69 24.36 0.60
CA GLY A 160 -13.94 25.60 0.82
C GLY A 160 -12.53 25.40 1.42
N ILE A 161 -11.96 24.19 1.33
CA ILE A 161 -10.60 23.87 1.78
C ILE A 161 -9.88 23.14 0.64
N ARG A 162 -8.78 23.69 0.17
CA ARG A 162 -8.06 23.20 -1.03
C ARG A 162 -6.67 22.70 -0.73
N THR A 163 -6.08 23.10 0.39
CA THR A 163 -4.70 22.73 0.75
C THR A 163 -4.63 22.08 2.14
N ALA A 164 -3.57 21.31 2.38
CA ALA A 164 -3.31 20.72 3.69
C ALA A 164 -3.13 21.78 4.78
N ASN A 165 -2.46 22.90 4.47
CA ASN A 165 -2.28 24.01 5.41
C ASN A 165 -3.62 24.62 5.82
N GLU A 166 -4.50 24.91 4.85
CA GLU A 166 -5.85 25.42 5.14
C GLU A 166 -6.65 24.48 6.02
N LEU A 167 -6.52 23.16 5.82
CA LEU A 167 -7.19 22.14 6.62
C LEU A 167 -6.66 22.14 8.06
N LEU A 168 -5.34 22.12 8.22
CA LEU A 168 -4.66 22.09 9.52
C LEU A 168 -4.82 23.40 10.31
N ASP A 169 -5.07 24.53 9.63
CA ASP A 169 -5.41 25.82 10.22
C ASP A 169 -6.83 25.88 10.80
N LYS A 170 -7.71 24.92 10.45
CA LYS A 170 -9.09 24.95 10.93
C LYS A 170 -9.18 24.71 12.43
N ARG A 171 -10.09 25.46 13.05
CA ARG A 171 -10.47 25.36 14.47
C ARG A 171 -12.00 25.37 14.57
N PRO A 172 -12.59 24.79 15.63
CA PRO A 172 -14.03 24.94 15.86
C PRO A 172 -14.42 26.43 15.89
N PRO A 173 -15.54 26.82 15.25
CA PRO A 173 -16.04 28.18 15.33
C PRO A 173 -16.26 28.63 16.77
N LYS A 174 -16.16 29.94 17.04
CA LYS A 174 -16.40 30.50 18.37
C LYS A 174 -17.75 30.03 18.92
N GLY A 175 -17.73 29.52 20.16
CA GLY A 175 -18.93 28.98 20.83
C GLY A 175 -19.22 27.51 20.55
N ARG A 176 -18.37 26.81 19.76
CA ARG A 176 -18.46 25.36 19.56
C ARG A 176 -17.22 24.67 20.10
N GLU A 177 -17.42 23.54 20.77
CA GLU A 177 -16.31 22.69 21.25
C GLU A 177 -15.74 21.83 20.11
N SER A 178 -16.58 21.43 19.16
CA SER A 178 -16.22 20.61 18.01
C SER A 178 -16.84 21.12 16.72
N TRP A 179 -16.30 20.66 15.60
CA TRP A 179 -16.78 21.01 14.26
C TRP A 179 -16.60 19.84 13.30
N THR A 180 -17.67 19.48 12.61
CA THR A 180 -17.63 18.54 11.48
C THR A 180 -17.48 19.35 10.19
N LEU A 181 -16.43 19.03 9.42
CA LEU A 181 -16.24 19.63 8.11
C LEU A 181 -17.20 19.02 7.10
N GLU A 182 -17.69 19.86 6.19
CA GLU A 182 -18.63 19.44 5.16
C GLU A 182 -17.89 19.03 3.88
N TRP A 183 -18.40 18.01 3.21
CA TRP A 183 -17.94 17.64 1.87
C TRP A 183 -18.57 18.54 0.80
N GLU A 184 -17.85 18.72 -0.30
CA GLU A 184 -18.38 19.30 -1.53
C GLU A 184 -19.52 18.44 -2.09
N ALA A 185 -20.51 19.07 -2.72
CA ALA A 185 -21.69 18.35 -3.21
C ALA A 185 -21.33 17.28 -4.27
N HIS A 186 -20.35 17.57 -5.11
CA HIS A 186 -19.95 16.70 -6.22
C HIS A 186 -19.23 15.41 -5.77
N VAL A 187 -18.67 15.36 -4.55
CA VAL A 187 -17.92 14.17 -4.07
C VAL A 187 -18.76 13.23 -3.22
N GLN A 188 -20.01 13.58 -2.88
CA GLN A 188 -20.83 12.79 -1.93
C GLN A 188 -20.93 11.31 -2.33
N ASN A 189 -21.09 11.01 -3.63
CA ASN A 189 -21.14 9.65 -4.19
C ASN A 189 -19.82 9.22 -4.85
N LEU A 190 -18.71 9.92 -4.59
CA LEU A 190 -17.39 9.53 -5.06
C LEU A 190 -16.82 8.45 -4.12
N PRO A 191 -16.39 7.27 -4.62
CA PRO A 191 -15.76 6.27 -3.78
C PRO A 191 -14.48 6.81 -3.15
N VAL A 192 -14.27 6.53 -1.87
CA VAL A 192 -13.05 6.93 -1.15
C VAL A 192 -11.84 6.13 -1.64
N LEU A 193 -12.06 4.84 -1.93
CA LEU A 193 -11.08 3.93 -2.55
C LEU A 193 -11.53 3.62 -3.98
N ARG A 194 -10.76 4.06 -4.97
CA ARG A 194 -11.11 3.97 -6.40
C ARG A 194 -10.23 2.98 -7.15
N MET A 195 -10.70 2.46 -8.27
CA MET A 195 -9.82 1.80 -9.23
C MET A 195 -8.74 2.80 -9.67
N VAL A 196 -7.51 2.34 -9.86
CA VAL A 196 -6.39 3.20 -10.25
C VAL A 196 -5.84 2.74 -11.59
N THR A 197 -5.61 3.70 -12.47
CA THR A 197 -5.02 3.55 -13.81
C THR A 197 -3.74 4.38 -13.89
N ALA A 198 -3.04 4.34 -15.02
CA ALA A 198 -1.85 5.16 -15.24
C ALA A 198 -2.17 6.67 -15.18
N ASP A 199 -3.39 7.07 -15.58
CA ASP A 199 -3.86 8.45 -15.49
C ASP A 199 -4.29 8.87 -14.07
N GLY A 200 -4.24 7.95 -13.11
CA GLY A 200 -4.67 8.17 -11.72
C GLY A 200 -5.95 7.42 -11.35
N PRO A 201 -6.61 7.81 -10.24
CA PRO A 201 -7.84 7.16 -9.80
C PRO A 201 -8.96 7.38 -10.83
N HIS A 202 -9.73 6.34 -11.10
CA HIS A 202 -10.92 6.40 -11.96
C HIS A 202 -11.88 7.50 -11.45
N PRO A 203 -12.59 8.22 -12.33
CA PRO A 203 -13.48 9.30 -11.92
C PRO A 203 -14.58 8.87 -10.93
N ASP A 204 -15.10 7.64 -11.04
CA ASP A 204 -16.28 7.19 -10.30
C ASP A 204 -16.26 5.70 -9.86
N ARG A 205 -15.32 4.88 -10.35
CA ARG A 205 -15.33 3.43 -10.09
C ARG A 205 -14.61 3.08 -8.80
N ALA A 206 -15.34 2.39 -7.93
CA ALA A 206 -14.86 1.86 -6.67
C ALA A 206 -13.79 0.79 -6.87
N LEU A 207 -12.82 0.74 -5.95
CA LEU A 207 -11.89 -0.38 -5.86
C LEU A 207 -12.67 -1.68 -5.63
N THR A 208 -12.33 -2.74 -6.36
CA THR A 208 -13.02 -4.03 -6.21
C THR A 208 -12.36 -4.91 -5.15
N PHE A 209 -13.14 -5.80 -4.54
CA PHE A 209 -12.63 -6.83 -3.63
C PHE A 209 -11.56 -7.71 -4.29
N SER A 210 -11.68 -7.97 -5.60
CA SER A 210 -10.69 -8.76 -6.34
C SER A 210 -9.35 -8.04 -6.43
N SER A 211 -9.37 -6.74 -6.75
CA SER A 211 -8.19 -5.89 -6.86
C SER A 211 -7.47 -5.79 -5.51
N ILE A 212 -8.16 -5.39 -4.44
CA ILE A 212 -7.52 -5.25 -3.12
C ILE A 212 -7.00 -6.59 -2.58
N ARG A 213 -7.69 -7.71 -2.86
CA ARG A 213 -7.18 -9.05 -2.52
C ARG A 213 -5.88 -9.36 -3.25
N HIS A 214 -5.77 -8.96 -4.52
CA HIS A 214 -4.54 -9.13 -5.29
C HIS A 214 -3.42 -8.26 -4.73
N HIS A 215 -3.69 -6.98 -4.48
CA HIS A 215 -2.74 -6.03 -3.91
C HIS A 215 -2.18 -6.53 -2.57
N PHE A 216 -3.06 -6.90 -1.63
CA PHE A 216 -2.66 -7.39 -0.31
C PHE A 216 -1.87 -8.70 -0.38
N THR A 217 -2.27 -9.61 -1.27
CA THR A 217 -1.52 -10.85 -1.46
C THR A 217 -0.12 -10.57 -2.00
N SER A 218 -0.01 -9.68 -3.00
CA SER A 218 1.28 -9.33 -3.60
C SER A 218 2.17 -8.56 -2.62
N LEU A 219 1.60 -7.62 -1.86
CA LEU A 219 2.31 -6.87 -0.82
C LEU A 219 2.92 -7.80 0.23
N ALA A 220 2.14 -8.76 0.75
CA ALA A 220 2.64 -9.72 1.74
C ALA A 220 3.78 -10.58 1.17
N GLN A 221 3.70 -10.98 -0.09
CA GLN A 221 4.78 -11.74 -0.74
C GLN A 221 6.06 -10.92 -0.89
N ARG A 222 5.95 -9.65 -1.30
CA ARG A 222 7.10 -8.73 -1.42
C ARG A 222 7.71 -8.39 -0.05
N ALA A 223 6.89 -8.33 0.99
CA ALA A 223 7.32 -8.23 2.38
C ALA A 223 7.80 -9.56 3.01
N CYS A 224 8.04 -10.59 2.18
CA CYS A 224 8.59 -11.90 2.55
C CYS A 224 7.72 -12.78 3.46
N PHE A 225 6.41 -12.54 3.52
CA PHE A 225 5.51 -13.42 4.26
C PHE A 225 5.17 -14.68 3.45
N ARG A 226 5.29 -15.85 4.08
CA ARG A 226 4.77 -17.11 3.52
C ARG A 226 3.25 -17.11 3.41
N ASN A 227 2.56 -16.50 4.40
CA ASN A 227 1.11 -16.47 4.44
C ASN A 227 0.55 -15.29 3.63
N ARG A 228 -0.57 -15.52 2.93
CA ARG A 228 -1.29 -14.46 2.22
C ARG A 228 -2.02 -13.55 3.21
N LEU A 229 -1.81 -12.24 3.08
CA LEU A 229 -2.61 -11.24 3.78
C LEU A 229 -4.06 -11.27 3.28
N ARG A 230 -5.02 -11.25 4.21
CA ARG A 230 -6.45 -11.14 3.88
C ARG A 230 -7.13 -10.17 4.84
N ILE A 231 -8.06 -9.38 4.34
CA ILE A 231 -8.89 -8.47 5.14
C ILE A 231 -9.58 -9.22 6.29
N HIS A 232 -10.07 -10.43 6.05
CA HIS A 232 -10.70 -11.24 7.10
C HIS A 232 -9.72 -11.68 8.22
N ARG A 233 -8.41 -11.73 7.95
CA ARG A 233 -7.39 -11.97 8.97
C ARG A 233 -7.07 -10.71 9.78
N ILE A 234 -7.05 -9.54 9.12
CA ILE A 234 -6.97 -8.22 9.81
C ILE A 234 -8.13 -8.07 10.78
N ARG A 235 -9.34 -8.33 10.30
CA ARG A 235 -10.54 -8.34 11.14
C ARG A 235 -10.47 -9.35 12.29
N GLY A 236 -9.85 -10.52 12.06
CA GLY A 236 -9.55 -11.47 13.14
C GLY A 236 -8.57 -10.91 14.16
N GLY A 237 -7.52 -10.21 13.73
CA GLY A 237 -6.60 -9.49 14.62
C GLY A 237 -7.32 -8.46 15.48
N VAL A 238 -8.17 -7.62 14.86
CA VAL A 238 -9.01 -6.65 15.57
C VAL A 238 -9.91 -7.34 16.58
N ALA A 239 -10.59 -8.42 16.19
CA ALA A 239 -11.45 -9.21 17.08
C ALA A 239 -10.70 -9.71 18.32
N ASN A 240 -9.49 -10.25 18.15
CA ASN A 240 -8.67 -10.72 19.27
C ASN A 240 -8.15 -9.55 20.13
N ALA A 241 -7.83 -8.41 19.54
CA ALA A 241 -7.39 -7.23 20.28
C ALA A 241 -8.48 -6.67 21.22
N ILE A 242 -9.73 -6.67 20.77
CA ILE A 242 -10.86 -6.19 21.59
C ILE A 242 -11.37 -7.24 22.59
N ASP A 243 -11.13 -8.54 22.34
CA ASP A 243 -11.78 -9.64 23.08
C ASP A 243 -11.58 -9.55 24.60
N ALA A 244 -10.36 -9.22 25.03
CA ALA A 244 -10.00 -9.14 26.45
C ALA A 244 -10.64 -7.95 27.18
N ASN A 245 -11.07 -6.92 26.44
CA ASN A 245 -11.45 -5.62 26.99
C ASN A 245 -12.92 -5.27 26.73
N ALA A 246 -13.70 -6.15 26.10
CA ALA A 246 -15.04 -5.84 25.61
C ALA A 246 -16.09 -6.89 26.04
N SER A 247 -17.27 -6.42 26.41
CA SER A 247 -18.43 -7.29 26.65
C SER A 247 -18.86 -8.01 25.36
N GLN A 248 -19.68 -9.06 25.46
CA GLN A 248 -20.21 -9.76 24.28
C GLN A 248 -21.00 -8.82 23.35
N ALA A 249 -21.77 -7.88 23.92
CA ALA A 249 -22.49 -6.86 23.16
C ALA A 249 -21.52 -5.92 22.43
N ALA A 250 -20.50 -5.40 23.12
CA ALA A 250 -19.49 -4.54 22.53
C ALA A 250 -18.68 -5.25 21.43
N ARG A 251 -18.33 -6.54 21.60
CA ARG A 251 -17.68 -7.36 20.56
C ARG A 251 -18.56 -7.57 19.34
N SER A 252 -19.86 -7.76 19.55
CA SER A 252 -20.83 -7.93 18.46
C SER A 252 -21.01 -6.63 17.69
N GLN A 253 -21.08 -5.50 18.39
CA GLN A 253 -21.15 -4.16 17.80
C GLN A 253 -19.88 -3.80 17.04
N ALA A 254 -18.69 -3.97 17.64
CA ALA A 254 -17.41 -3.63 17.03
C ALA A 254 -17.10 -4.42 15.74
N LEU A 255 -17.78 -5.55 15.54
CA LEU A 255 -17.67 -6.36 14.33
C LEU A 255 -19.01 -6.45 13.60
N ASP A 256 -20.03 -5.67 13.91
CA ASP A 256 -21.31 -5.74 13.17
C ASP A 256 -21.87 -7.18 13.02
N HIS A 257 -21.86 -7.94 14.11
CA HIS A 257 -22.35 -9.31 14.18
C HIS A 257 -23.77 -9.32 14.74
N GLN A 258 -24.74 -9.80 13.95
CA GLN A 258 -26.10 -10.06 14.43
C GLN A 258 -26.13 -11.23 15.44
N ASN A 259 -25.37 -12.30 15.16
CA ASN A 259 -25.24 -13.44 16.05
C ASN A 259 -23.88 -13.39 16.78
N PRO A 260 -23.86 -13.29 18.12
CA PRO A 260 -22.63 -13.30 18.92
C PRO A 260 -21.71 -14.49 18.66
N ASP A 261 -22.24 -15.68 18.36
CA ASP A 261 -21.44 -16.88 18.07
C ASP A 261 -20.61 -16.74 16.78
N THR A 262 -20.97 -15.78 15.93
CA THR A 262 -20.15 -15.43 14.76
C THR A 262 -18.75 -14.96 15.18
N PHE A 263 -18.62 -14.37 16.37
CA PHE A 263 -17.35 -13.94 16.94
C PHE A 263 -16.37 -15.11 17.14
N LEU A 264 -16.86 -16.29 17.55
CA LEU A 264 -16.02 -17.49 17.80
C LEU A 264 -15.18 -17.90 16.58
N LYS A 265 -15.64 -17.55 15.37
CA LYS A 265 -14.91 -17.84 14.11
C LYS A 265 -13.62 -17.03 13.94
N TYR A 266 -13.44 -15.97 14.73
CA TYR A 266 -12.33 -15.03 14.70
C TYR A 266 -11.36 -15.21 15.87
N GLN A 267 -11.76 -15.93 16.91
CA GLN A 267 -10.88 -16.23 18.03
C GLN A 267 -9.62 -16.94 17.56
N SER A 268 -8.50 -16.55 18.16
CA SER A 268 -7.23 -17.24 18.01
C SER A 268 -7.39 -18.72 18.33
N LYS A 269 -6.61 -19.56 17.64
CA LYS A 269 -6.51 -20.98 17.99
C LYS A 269 -5.72 -21.20 19.27
N PHE A 270 -4.89 -20.23 19.64
CA PHE A 270 -4.07 -20.27 20.84
C PHE A 270 -4.87 -19.76 22.03
N LYS A 271 -4.70 -20.42 23.18
CA LYS A 271 -5.26 -19.95 24.43
C LYS A 271 -4.45 -18.74 24.88
N ARG A 272 -5.13 -17.62 25.11
CA ARG A 272 -4.47 -16.40 25.62
C ARG A 272 -4.01 -16.51 27.07
N VAL A 273 -4.53 -17.47 27.83
CA VAL A 273 -4.08 -17.70 29.21
C VAL A 273 -2.82 -18.55 29.16
N ASP A 274 -1.72 -17.99 29.67
CA ASP A 274 -0.51 -18.75 29.94
C ASP A 274 -0.74 -19.65 31.16
N VAL A 275 -1.15 -20.89 30.87
CA VAL A 275 -1.48 -21.88 31.90
C VAL A 275 -0.25 -22.24 32.73
N GLN A 276 0.94 -22.28 32.12
CA GLN A 276 2.16 -22.62 32.81
C GLN A 276 2.53 -21.53 33.81
N ALA A 277 2.53 -20.27 33.37
CA ALA A 277 2.79 -19.16 34.27
C ALA A 277 1.75 -19.06 35.38
N SER A 278 0.47 -19.27 35.06
CA SER A 278 -0.61 -19.28 36.05
C SER A 278 -0.43 -20.38 37.10
N PHE A 279 -0.06 -21.59 36.68
CA PHE A 279 0.13 -22.73 37.59
C PHE A 279 1.34 -22.55 38.51
N TRP A 280 2.44 -22.02 37.97
CA TRP A 280 3.70 -21.84 38.71
C TRP A 280 3.83 -20.46 39.39
N ASN A 281 2.79 -19.63 39.38
CA ASN A 281 2.82 -18.25 39.86
C ASN A 281 3.95 -17.40 39.21
N LEU A 282 4.21 -17.63 37.93
CA LEU A 282 5.16 -16.85 37.14
C LEU A 282 4.45 -15.69 36.42
N LYS A 283 5.23 -14.73 35.94
CA LYS A 283 4.73 -13.71 35.01
C LYS A 283 4.51 -14.36 33.63
N PRO A 284 3.31 -14.24 33.02
CA PRO A 284 3.07 -14.73 31.66
C PRO A 284 4.02 -14.10 30.65
N ASP A 285 4.49 -14.92 29.69
CA ASP A 285 5.21 -14.43 28.52
C ASP A 285 4.27 -14.33 27.30
N TYR A 286 3.82 -13.12 27.02
CA TYR A 286 2.95 -12.84 25.88
C TYR A 286 3.71 -12.55 24.58
N GLU A 287 5.04 -12.44 24.60
CA GLU A 287 5.82 -12.20 23.38
C GLU A 287 5.83 -13.45 22.51
N CYS A 288 6.06 -14.62 23.13
CA CYS A 288 5.95 -15.91 22.45
C CYS A 288 4.55 -16.12 21.85
N LEU A 289 3.49 -15.79 22.61
CA LEU A 289 2.12 -15.86 22.12
C LEU A 289 1.87 -14.90 20.95
N GLU A 290 2.31 -13.64 21.04
CA GLU A 290 2.15 -12.66 19.96
C GLU A 290 2.85 -13.16 18.69
N MET A 291 4.02 -13.79 18.80
CA MET A 291 4.69 -14.41 17.66
C MET A 291 3.89 -15.57 17.08
N GLU A 292 3.45 -16.55 17.89
CA GLU A 292 2.67 -17.70 17.44
C GLU A 292 1.37 -17.31 16.71
N GLU A 293 0.73 -16.22 17.15
CA GLU A 293 -0.47 -15.69 16.51
C GLU A 293 -0.19 -14.93 15.20
N SER A 294 1.04 -14.45 15.04
CA SER A 294 1.48 -13.52 13.99
C SER A 294 1.77 -14.22 12.67
N MET A 295 1.45 -13.56 11.56
CA MET A 295 1.95 -14.00 10.25
C MET A 295 3.48 -13.90 10.17
N ALA A 296 4.10 -13.04 10.98
CA ALA A 296 5.53 -12.85 11.05
C ALA A 296 6.29 -14.11 11.52
N HIS A 297 5.63 -15.04 12.22
CA HIS A 297 6.23 -16.33 12.56
C HIS A 297 6.60 -17.15 11.32
N HIS A 298 5.89 -16.97 10.21
CA HIS A 298 6.20 -17.60 8.92
C HIS A 298 6.80 -16.62 7.91
N ARG A 299 7.31 -15.48 8.37
CA ARG A 299 8.03 -14.53 7.51
C ARG A 299 9.51 -14.90 7.54
N ASP A 300 10.13 -14.89 6.38
CA ASP A 300 11.55 -15.15 6.25
C ASP A 300 12.12 -14.25 5.16
N THR A 301 13.02 -13.33 5.55
CA THR A 301 13.62 -12.37 4.62
C THR A 301 14.53 -13.00 3.59
N ASN A 302 14.97 -14.24 3.82
CA ASN A 302 15.83 -14.99 2.91
C ASN A 302 15.05 -15.57 1.72
N VAL A 303 13.71 -15.48 1.73
CA VAL A 303 12.90 -15.95 0.60
C VAL A 303 13.26 -15.15 -0.67
N PRO A 304 13.55 -15.83 -1.79
CA PRO A 304 13.94 -15.14 -3.01
C PRO A 304 12.80 -14.28 -3.55
N GLN A 305 13.07 -12.99 -3.74
CA GLN A 305 12.12 -12.06 -4.33
C GLN A 305 12.17 -12.02 -5.85
N ARG A 306 13.16 -12.67 -6.47
CA ARG A 306 13.37 -12.72 -7.93
C ARG A 306 13.75 -14.13 -8.34
N LEU A 307 13.54 -14.43 -9.62
CA LEU A 307 14.11 -15.64 -10.20
C LEU A 307 15.63 -15.45 -10.27
N ASP A 308 16.37 -16.52 -10.00
CA ASP A 308 17.79 -16.54 -10.31
C ASP A 308 18.01 -16.57 -11.84
N ALA A 309 19.28 -16.44 -12.27
CA ALA A 309 19.63 -16.43 -13.68
C ALA A 309 19.24 -17.74 -14.40
N ALA A 310 19.35 -18.89 -13.72
CA ALA A 310 19.05 -20.19 -14.31
C ALA A 310 17.55 -20.39 -14.53
N ALA A 311 16.72 -20.07 -13.53
CA ALA A 311 15.27 -20.12 -13.60
C ALA A 311 14.70 -19.08 -14.58
N THR A 312 15.33 -17.90 -14.66
CA THR A 312 15.02 -16.90 -15.69
C THR A 312 15.32 -17.46 -17.07
N ALA A 313 16.53 -18.00 -17.30
CA ALA A 313 16.87 -18.62 -18.58
C ALA A 313 15.93 -19.77 -18.94
N GLN A 314 15.47 -20.57 -17.96
CA GLN A 314 14.51 -21.65 -18.19
C GLN A 314 13.17 -21.13 -18.72
N VAL A 315 12.58 -20.09 -18.11
CA VAL A 315 11.29 -19.56 -18.55
C VAL A 315 11.39 -18.82 -19.88
N GLU A 316 12.47 -18.08 -20.12
CA GLU A 316 12.68 -17.37 -21.38
C GLU A 316 13.03 -18.32 -22.54
N ASN A 317 13.60 -19.49 -22.26
CA ASN A 317 13.91 -20.49 -23.29
C ASN A 317 12.78 -21.49 -23.57
N ASP A 318 11.69 -21.46 -22.81
CA ASP A 318 10.51 -22.31 -23.02
C ASP A 318 9.93 -22.11 -24.43
N ALA A 319 9.51 -23.21 -25.07
CA ALA A 319 9.08 -23.21 -26.48
C ALA A 319 7.89 -22.27 -26.71
N GLU A 320 6.90 -22.30 -25.82
CA GLU A 320 5.73 -21.41 -25.91
C GLU A 320 6.12 -19.96 -25.59
N MET A 321 7.11 -19.71 -24.72
CA MET A 321 7.59 -18.33 -24.49
C MET A 321 8.26 -17.75 -25.74
N LYS A 322 9.08 -18.56 -26.43
CA LYS A 322 9.69 -18.17 -27.72
C LYS A 322 8.63 -17.91 -28.79
N GLU A 323 7.62 -18.77 -28.89
CA GLU A 323 6.50 -18.59 -29.82
C GLU A 323 5.74 -17.28 -29.55
N ILE A 324 5.48 -16.96 -28.28
CA ILE A 324 4.87 -15.69 -27.88
C ILE A 324 5.73 -14.52 -28.37
N TYR A 325 7.05 -14.58 -28.22
CA TYR A 325 7.94 -13.50 -28.66
C TYR A 325 8.02 -13.37 -30.18
N CYS A 326 8.16 -14.47 -30.92
CA CYS A 326 8.10 -14.43 -32.37
C CYS A 326 6.79 -13.77 -32.85
N ARG A 327 5.65 -14.12 -32.23
CA ARG A 327 4.36 -13.52 -32.59
C ARG A 327 4.27 -12.03 -32.22
N ILE A 328 4.82 -11.62 -31.08
CA ILE A 328 4.91 -10.20 -30.68
C ILE A 328 5.73 -9.41 -31.70
N ASP A 329 6.86 -9.96 -32.14
CA ASP A 329 7.74 -9.32 -33.11
C ASP A 329 7.05 -9.17 -34.47
N ASP A 330 6.40 -10.23 -34.97
CA ASP A 330 5.61 -10.21 -36.21
C ASP A 330 4.49 -9.17 -36.16
N ILE A 331 3.75 -9.12 -35.06
CA ILE A 331 2.67 -8.13 -34.87
C ILE A 331 3.24 -6.73 -34.79
N THR A 332 4.36 -6.54 -34.09
CA THR A 332 5.00 -5.23 -33.94
C THR A 332 5.48 -4.70 -35.29
N GLN A 333 6.01 -5.57 -36.16
CA GLN A 333 6.35 -5.22 -37.53
C GLN A 333 5.12 -4.83 -38.35
N GLN A 334 4.02 -5.58 -38.23
CA GLN A 334 2.76 -5.27 -38.92
C GLN A 334 2.13 -3.95 -38.47
N ILE A 335 2.25 -3.61 -37.17
CA ILE A 335 1.76 -2.33 -36.63
C ILE A 335 2.58 -1.14 -37.17
N GLY A 336 3.88 -1.33 -37.47
CA GLY A 336 4.71 -0.29 -38.08
C GLY A 336 4.82 0.99 -37.25
N GLY A 337 4.69 0.90 -35.92
CA GLY A 337 4.69 2.07 -35.03
C GLY A 337 3.38 2.86 -34.98
N LYS A 338 2.31 2.36 -35.60
CA LYS A 338 1.00 3.00 -35.67
C LYS A 338 -0.11 2.17 -35.03
N PRO A 339 -0.12 2.01 -33.70
CA PRO A 339 -1.07 1.14 -33.00
C PRO A 339 -2.53 1.57 -33.19
N ASP A 340 -2.80 2.87 -33.32
CA ASP A 340 -4.16 3.41 -33.48
C ASP A 340 -4.79 3.04 -34.84
N GLU A 341 -3.99 2.87 -35.88
CA GLU A 341 -4.45 2.40 -37.20
C GLU A 341 -4.66 0.87 -37.23
N HIS A 342 -4.17 0.15 -36.20
CA HIS A 342 -4.12 -1.30 -36.13
C HIS A 342 -4.63 -1.84 -34.78
N GLU A 343 -5.76 -1.33 -34.30
CA GLU A 343 -6.31 -1.59 -32.96
C GLU A 343 -6.41 -3.09 -32.62
N ASN A 344 -6.89 -3.93 -33.56
CA ASN A 344 -6.99 -5.38 -33.35
C ASN A 344 -5.63 -6.04 -33.11
N LEU A 345 -4.60 -5.63 -33.85
CA LEU A 345 -3.24 -6.14 -33.70
C LEU A 345 -2.62 -5.64 -32.40
N ALA A 346 -2.86 -4.38 -32.03
CA ALA A 346 -2.41 -3.83 -30.76
C ALA A 346 -3.01 -4.60 -29.56
N LEU A 347 -4.30 -4.90 -29.61
CA LEU A 347 -4.99 -5.72 -28.59
C LEU A 347 -4.45 -7.16 -28.55
N GLU A 348 -4.14 -7.77 -29.70
CA GLU A 348 -3.52 -9.10 -29.75
C GLU A 348 -2.12 -9.07 -29.10
N ARG A 349 -1.30 -8.06 -29.42
CA ARG A 349 0.03 -7.86 -28.83
C ARG A 349 -0.04 -7.70 -27.31
N GLU A 350 -0.97 -6.89 -26.80
CA GLU A 350 -1.17 -6.71 -25.36
C GLU A 350 -1.56 -8.01 -24.65
N LYS A 351 -2.44 -8.82 -25.27
CA LYS A 351 -2.81 -10.16 -24.76
C LYS A 351 -1.59 -11.07 -24.68
N LEU A 352 -0.69 -11.03 -25.66
CA LEU A 352 0.55 -11.82 -25.68
C LEU A 352 1.53 -11.37 -24.59
N TYR A 353 1.75 -10.06 -24.41
CA TYR A 353 2.54 -9.54 -23.29
C TYR A 353 1.97 -9.97 -21.94
N THR A 354 0.64 -9.89 -21.78
CA THR A 354 -0.06 -10.36 -20.58
C THR A 354 0.16 -11.87 -20.36
N LYS A 355 0.14 -12.67 -21.43
CA LYS A 355 0.39 -14.12 -21.38
C LYS A 355 1.83 -14.40 -20.94
N ALA A 356 2.82 -13.74 -21.52
CA ALA A 356 4.23 -13.83 -21.12
C ALA A 356 4.44 -13.46 -19.64
N ALA A 357 3.85 -12.33 -19.20
CA ALA A 357 3.92 -11.89 -17.81
C ALA A 357 3.25 -12.87 -16.84
N LYS A 358 2.18 -13.58 -17.25
CA LYS A 358 1.56 -14.64 -16.44
C LYS A 358 2.50 -15.85 -16.30
N LYS A 359 3.19 -16.27 -17.37
CA LYS A 359 4.15 -17.38 -17.33
C LYS A 359 5.32 -17.09 -16.40
N ARG A 360 5.92 -15.90 -16.48
CA ARG A 360 6.96 -15.44 -15.53
C ARG A 360 6.49 -15.47 -14.08
N ARG A 361 5.29 -14.93 -13.82
CA ARG A 361 4.70 -14.93 -12.48
C ARG A 361 4.45 -16.35 -11.96
N ALA A 362 4.00 -17.27 -12.81
CA ALA A 362 3.82 -18.66 -12.45
C ALA A 362 5.17 -19.32 -12.11
N LYS A 363 6.21 -19.10 -12.92
CA LYS A 363 7.55 -19.62 -12.64
C LYS A 363 8.12 -19.07 -11.34
N LYS A 364 7.98 -17.77 -11.08
CA LYS A 364 8.38 -17.14 -9.81
C LYS A 364 7.63 -17.74 -8.62
N ALA A 365 6.33 -17.98 -8.77
CA ALA A 365 5.54 -18.61 -7.70
C ALA A 365 5.98 -20.05 -7.40
N GLU A 366 6.28 -20.83 -8.44
CA GLU A 366 6.84 -22.19 -8.30
C GLU A 366 8.22 -22.15 -7.62
N PHE A 367 9.10 -21.26 -8.07
CA PHE A 367 10.44 -21.10 -7.51
C PHE A 367 10.42 -20.78 -6.01
N ILE A 368 9.58 -19.81 -5.62
CA ILE A 368 9.38 -19.45 -4.21
C ILE A 368 8.76 -20.60 -3.41
N ASP A 369 7.78 -21.32 -3.97
CA ASP A 369 7.14 -22.46 -3.28
C ASP A 369 8.13 -23.61 -3.05
N ASN A 370 9.02 -23.87 -4.00
CA ASN A 370 10.10 -24.85 -3.85
C ASN A 370 11.09 -24.41 -2.76
N TRP A 371 11.48 -23.14 -2.74
CA TRP A 371 12.34 -22.60 -1.68
C TRP A 371 11.70 -22.78 -0.28
N TRP A 372 10.41 -22.48 -0.12
CA TRP A 372 9.71 -22.69 1.16
C TRP A 372 9.60 -24.16 1.57
N ARG A 373 9.75 -25.11 0.64
CA ARG A 373 9.73 -26.55 0.92
C ARG A 373 11.10 -27.05 1.36
N SER A 374 12.18 -26.48 0.82
CA SER A 374 13.55 -26.93 1.11
C SER A 374 14.23 -26.11 2.21
N SER A 375 13.79 -24.89 2.51
CA SER A 375 14.51 -23.97 3.39
C SER A 375 14.74 -24.51 4.80
N TYR A 376 13.83 -25.34 5.34
CA TYR A 376 14.03 -26.00 6.63
C TYR A 376 15.27 -26.90 6.63
N ASP A 377 15.41 -27.76 5.62
CA ASP A 377 16.54 -28.69 5.53
C ASP A 377 17.86 -27.94 5.32
N GLU A 378 17.82 -26.85 4.55
CA GLU A 378 18.96 -25.95 4.34
C GLU A 378 19.43 -25.31 5.66
N TYR A 379 18.50 -24.78 6.47
CA TYR A 379 18.85 -24.22 7.79
C TYR A 379 19.41 -25.28 8.73
N ILE A 380 18.85 -26.49 8.74
CA ILE A 380 19.38 -27.62 9.54
C ILE A 380 20.79 -28.02 9.08
N ALA A 381 21.08 -27.92 7.78
CA ALA A 381 22.41 -28.14 7.23
C ALA A 381 23.41 -27.00 7.52
N GLY A 382 22.97 -25.91 8.16
CA GLY A 382 23.80 -24.74 8.48
C GLY A 382 23.93 -23.74 7.33
N ASN A 383 23.09 -23.84 6.29
CA ASN A 383 23.03 -22.83 5.25
C ASN A 383 22.22 -21.63 5.75
N GLU A 384 22.88 -20.48 5.92
CA GLU A 384 22.26 -19.24 6.37
C GLU A 384 21.84 -18.33 5.20
N PHE A 385 21.97 -18.79 3.94
CA PHE A 385 21.67 -18.02 2.73
C PHE A 385 22.43 -16.68 2.62
N GLY A 386 23.62 -16.58 3.22
CA GLY A 386 24.43 -15.34 3.25
C GLY A 386 24.93 -14.84 1.90
N GLU A 387 24.79 -15.63 0.82
CA GLU A 387 25.15 -15.25 -0.54
C GLU A 387 24.09 -14.36 -1.23
N GLN A 388 22.94 -14.14 -0.59
CA GLN A 388 21.90 -13.29 -1.14
C GLN A 388 22.35 -11.83 -1.22
N ASP A 389 22.04 -11.16 -2.32
CA ASP A 389 22.20 -9.71 -2.45
C ASP A 389 21.22 -9.00 -1.48
N PRO A 390 21.72 -8.37 -0.39
CA PRO A 390 20.86 -7.69 0.58
C PRO A 390 20.51 -6.27 0.10
N THR A 391 20.94 -5.87 -1.11
CA THR A 391 20.73 -4.52 -1.63
C THR A 391 19.25 -4.22 -1.72
N CYS A 392 18.79 -3.33 -0.84
CA CYS A 392 17.48 -2.72 -0.98
C CYS A 392 17.52 -1.80 -2.21
N LEU A 393 16.88 -2.20 -3.31
CA LEU A 393 16.83 -1.37 -4.51
C LEU A 393 16.19 -0.01 -4.24
N PHE A 394 15.31 0.08 -3.25
CA PHE A 394 14.79 1.36 -2.82
C PHE A 394 15.89 2.28 -2.26
N ASP A 395 16.92 1.78 -1.56
CA ASP A 395 18.04 2.61 -1.10
C ASP A 395 18.86 3.21 -2.26
N ILE A 396 18.85 2.56 -3.42
CA ILE A 396 19.39 3.12 -4.65
C ILE A 396 18.41 4.15 -5.23
N CYS A 397 17.14 3.77 -5.42
CA CYS A 397 16.12 4.61 -6.05
C CYS A 397 15.82 5.89 -5.28
N ARG A 398 15.89 5.88 -3.94
CA ARG A 398 15.59 7.05 -3.10
C ARG A 398 16.54 8.22 -3.34
N LYS A 399 17.76 7.96 -3.85
CA LYS A 399 18.68 9.02 -4.28
C LYS A 399 18.11 9.87 -5.42
N TYR A 400 17.22 9.26 -6.21
CA TYR A 400 16.55 9.86 -7.35
C TYR A 400 15.07 10.18 -7.09
N MET A 401 14.56 9.87 -5.89
CA MET A 401 13.17 10.09 -5.47
C MET A 401 13.11 10.75 -4.08
N PRO A 402 13.51 12.03 -3.95
CA PRO A 402 13.62 12.71 -2.65
C PRO A 402 12.30 12.76 -1.88
N GLU A 403 11.16 12.85 -2.56
CA GLU A 403 9.83 12.81 -1.96
C GLU A 403 9.61 11.47 -1.25
N ARG A 404 10.00 10.37 -1.90
CA ARG A 404 9.86 9.03 -1.36
C ARG A 404 10.81 8.79 -0.18
N ALA A 405 12.03 9.34 -0.25
CA ALA A 405 12.95 9.36 0.87
C ALA A 405 12.37 10.10 2.08
N ARG A 406 11.77 11.27 1.87
CA ARG A 406 11.11 12.05 2.93
C ARG A 406 9.96 11.29 3.56
N LEU A 407 9.10 10.63 2.77
CA LEU A 407 8.00 9.83 3.31
C LEU A 407 8.52 8.73 4.23
N ARG A 408 9.54 7.97 3.81
CA ARG A 408 10.17 6.95 4.65
C ARG A 408 10.63 7.52 6.00
N ASP A 409 11.37 8.62 5.97
CA ASP A 409 12.05 9.16 7.16
C ASP A 409 11.09 9.83 8.17
N ASN A 410 9.84 10.06 7.77
CA ASN A 410 8.87 10.89 8.50
C ASN A 410 7.55 10.18 8.82
N LEU A 411 7.03 9.36 7.90
CA LEU A 411 5.68 8.81 7.99
C LEU A 411 5.50 7.87 9.21
N PHE A 412 6.58 7.21 9.64
CA PHE A 412 6.58 6.29 10.78
C PHE A 412 7.17 6.88 12.06
N ALA A 413 7.51 8.17 12.07
CA ALA A 413 7.89 8.88 13.28
C ALA A 413 6.66 9.14 14.16
N LYS A 414 6.86 9.16 15.48
CA LYS A 414 5.80 9.44 16.46
C LYS A 414 5.61 10.96 16.57
N VAL A 415 4.58 11.50 15.92
CA VAL A 415 4.26 12.95 15.87
C VAL A 415 2.74 13.14 15.79
N SER A 416 2.15 14.00 16.64
CA SER A 416 0.71 14.34 16.54
C SER A 416 0.44 15.16 15.29
N ILE A 417 -0.75 15.01 14.67
CA ILE A 417 -1.14 15.77 13.46
C ILE A 417 -1.00 17.28 13.70
N GLY A 418 -1.42 17.78 14.86
CA GLY A 418 -1.32 19.20 15.24
C GLY A 418 0.11 19.74 15.32
N LYS A 419 1.12 18.90 15.60
CA LYS A 419 2.54 19.31 15.68
C LYS A 419 3.25 19.36 14.33
N TRP A 420 2.67 18.83 13.26
CA TRP A 420 3.21 18.99 11.90
C TRP A 420 3.20 20.45 11.42
N HIS A 421 2.37 21.31 12.01
CA HIS A 421 2.37 22.76 11.76
C HIS A 421 3.73 23.42 12.05
N ILE A 422 4.44 22.94 13.08
CA ILE A 422 5.75 23.49 13.51
C ILE A 422 6.83 23.19 12.47
N ILE A 423 6.61 22.16 11.65
CA ILE A 423 7.54 21.68 10.65
C ILE A 423 7.40 22.47 9.32
N LEU A 424 6.22 23.05 9.04
CA LEU A 424 5.93 23.76 7.78
C LEU A 424 6.19 25.27 7.81
N VAL A 425 6.54 25.83 8.97
CA VAL A 425 6.92 27.24 9.13
C VAL A 425 8.42 27.33 9.39
N ASN A 426 9.20 27.49 8.32
CA ASN A 426 10.42 28.30 8.25
C ASN A 426 10.97 28.31 6.81
N GLY A 427 10.23 28.99 5.93
CA GLY A 427 10.67 29.40 4.59
C GLY A 427 11.34 30.78 4.59
N GLN A 428 12.11 31.11 5.62
CA GLN A 428 12.96 32.31 5.63
C GLN A 428 14.37 31.94 6.12
N LEU A 429 15.34 32.10 5.21
CA LEU A 429 16.73 32.33 5.57
C LEU A 429 16.79 33.65 6.35
N MET A 430 16.79 33.57 7.68
CA MET A 430 17.30 34.63 8.54
C MET A 430 18.34 34.03 9.46
N GLY A 431 19.50 34.70 9.52
CA GLY A 431 20.71 34.22 10.18
C GLY A 431 20.55 33.94 11.66
N ASP A 432 21.41 33.05 12.12
CA ASP A 432 21.78 32.78 13.51
C ASP A 432 20.66 32.39 14.48
N VAL A 433 20.29 31.11 14.49
CA VAL A 433 19.81 30.43 15.71
C VAL A 433 20.34 29.00 15.78
N GLN A 434 21.10 28.71 16.84
CA GLN A 434 21.64 27.40 17.20
C GLN A 434 20.55 26.44 17.71
N TYR A 435 20.63 25.17 17.29
CA TYR A 435 19.97 23.96 17.82
C TYR A 435 18.43 23.80 17.71
N ALA A 436 17.96 23.22 16.60
CA ALA A 436 16.81 22.29 16.54
C ALA A 436 16.85 21.45 15.23
N PRO A 437 16.44 20.16 15.21
CA PRO A 437 16.60 19.31 14.04
C PRO A 437 15.48 19.57 13.00
N GLU A 438 15.89 20.05 11.84
CA GLU A 438 15.06 20.33 10.66
C GLU A 438 14.44 19.04 10.06
N LYS A 439 13.12 19.00 9.89
CA LYS A 439 12.43 18.03 9.00
C LYS A 439 11.16 18.68 8.47
N CYS A 440 11.06 18.92 7.15
CA CYS A 440 9.88 19.47 6.46
C CYS A 440 9.15 18.40 5.64
N LEU A 441 7.83 18.21 5.84
CA LEU A 441 6.99 17.31 5.03
C LEU A 441 6.11 18.12 4.09
N VAL A 442 6.54 18.25 2.84
CA VAL A 442 5.69 18.79 1.77
C VAL A 442 4.94 17.61 1.13
N LEU A 443 3.64 17.50 1.40
CA LEU A 443 2.74 16.65 0.62
C LEU A 443 2.34 17.40 -0.65
N ILE A 444 3.11 17.23 -1.73
CA ILE A 444 2.68 17.73 -3.04
C ILE A 444 1.78 16.68 -3.68
N TYR A 445 0.47 16.91 -3.62
CA TYR A 445 -0.47 16.32 -4.55
C TYR A 445 -0.63 17.29 -5.73
N GLN A 446 -0.06 16.95 -6.88
CA GLN A 446 -0.19 17.77 -8.08
C GLN A 446 -1.39 17.28 -8.89
N ALA A 447 -2.47 18.06 -8.87
CA ALA A 447 -3.77 17.63 -9.37
C ALA A 447 -4.02 17.86 -10.87
N ASP A 448 -3.19 18.61 -11.60
CA ASP A 448 -3.49 19.00 -12.99
C ASP A 448 -2.18 19.14 -13.82
N ARG A 449 -2.16 18.62 -15.07
CA ARG A 449 -0.96 18.42 -15.94
C ARG A 449 -0.28 19.71 -16.47
N ASN A 450 1.00 19.57 -16.88
CA ASN A 450 1.86 20.40 -17.77
C ASN A 450 2.57 21.68 -17.25
N THR A 451 3.87 21.56 -16.89
CA THR A 451 4.95 22.61 -16.72
C THR A 451 4.69 23.73 -15.66
N PHE A 452 5.64 24.34 -14.92
CA PHE A 452 6.89 25.07 -15.23
C PHE A 452 7.83 25.20 -13.97
N TYR A 453 9.15 25.08 -14.20
CA TYR A 453 10.34 25.83 -13.68
C TYR A 453 10.58 26.15 -12.19
N SER A 454 11.85 25.95 -11.77
CA SER A 454 12.47 26.67 -10.66
C SER A 454 12.81 28.10 -11.09
N VAL A 455 12.26 29.09 -10.39
CA VAL A 455 12.75 30.46 -10.43
C VAL A 455 13.86 30.57 -9.38
N GLU A 456 15.11 30.60 -9.81
CA GLU A 456 16.20 31.19 -9.00
C GLU A 456 16.15 32.71 -9.20
N GLU A 457 15.49 33.41 -8.29
CA GLU A 457 15.73 34.85 -8.13
C GLU A 457 17.03 35.03 -7.34
N SER A 458 18.12 35.36 -8.06
CA SER A 458 19.31 35.96 -7.46
C SER A 458 19.03 37.44 -7.17
N PRO A 459 19.28 37.96 -5.94
CA PRO A 459 19.10 39.37 -5.67
C PRO A 459 20.29 40.20 -6.19
N GLY A 460 19.97 41.17 -7.05
CA GLY A 460 20.54 42.53 -7.02
C GLY A 460 22.03 42.73 -7.32
N MET A 461 22.32 43.22 -8.53
CA MET A 461 23.50 44.05 -8.79
C MET A 461 23.47 45.35 -7.95
N LEU A 462 24.64 45.78 -7.46
CA LEU A 462 25.13 47.16 -7.64
C LEU A 462 26.66 47.26 -7.35
N HIS A 463 27.35 47.86 -8.34
CA HIS A 463 28.68 48.49 -8.36
C HIS A 463 29.97 47.70 -8.63
N HIS A 464 30.46 47.95 -9.87
CA HIS A 464 31.84 48.19 -10.33
C HIS A 464 33.02 47.52 -9.60
N THR A 465 33.77 46.68 -10.33
CA THR A 465 35.08 47.05 -10.91
C THR A 465 35.61 45.95 -11.82
N SER A 466 36.26 46.39 -12.89
CA SER A 466 36.93 45.62 -13.92
C SER A 466 38.26 45.06 -13.46
N SER A 467 38.49 43.75 -13.62
CA SER A 467 39.83 43.20 -13.88
C SER A 467 39.78 41.79 -14.45
N SER A 468 40.38 41.65 -15.63
CA SER A 468 40.81 40.43 -16.32
C SER A 468 41.83 39.61 -15.51
N ILE A 469 41.61 38.30 -15.32
CA ILE A 469 42.69 37.32 -15.10
C ILE A 469 42.36 36.01 -15.83
N GLN A 470 43.33 35.56 -16.62
CA GLN A 470 43.41 34.33 -17.39
C GLN A 470 43.87 33.13 -16.53
N MET A 471 43.37 31.95 -16.89
CA MET A 471 43.92 30.58 -16.71
C MET A 471 44.06 29.98 -15.30
N ALA A 472 43.45 28.80 -15.12
CA ALA A 472 44.16 27.57 -14.77
C ALA A 472 43.29 26.32 -15.06
N ARG A 473 43.66 25.54 -16.08
CA ARG A 473 43.22 24.16 -16.28
C ARG A 473 43.96 23.27 -15.27
N GLY A 474 43.27 22.83 -14.23
CA GLY A 474 43.75 21.78 -13.31
C GLY A 474 43.21 20.41 -13.73
N ARG A 475 44.13 19.52 -14.15
CA ARG A 475 43.87 18.08 -14.33
C ARG A 475 43.36 17.50 -13.01
N ILE A 476 42.24 16.79 -13.05
CA ILE A 476 41.86 15.82 -12.02
C ILE A 476 42.10 14.43 -12.61
N ASP A 477 42.81 13.64 -11.81
CA ASP A 477 43.45 12.37 -12.09
C ASP A 477 42.46 11.25 -12.46
N GLN A 478 42.84 10.47 -13.46
CA GLN A 478 42.15 9.27 -13.92
C GLN A 478 42.34 8.14 -12.90
N ARG A 479 41.29 7.79 -12.15
CA ARG A 479 41.14 6.46 -11.53
C ARG A 479 39.70 6.19 -11.06
N SER A 480 38.74 6.28 -11.98
CA SER A 480 37.41 5.67 -11.84
C SER A 480 36.67 5.68 -13.18
N ASP A 481 37.31 5.16 -14.23
CA ASP A 481 36.70 4.92 -15.54
C ASP A 481 36.62 3.41 -15.78
N LEU A 482 35.49 2.82 -15.41
CA LEU A 482 34.95 1.63 -16.05
C LEU A 482 33.44 1.67 -15.83
N PHE A 483 32.70 1.63 -16.93
CA PHE A 483 31.25 1.75 -17.08
C PHE A 483 30.70 3.18 -17.14
N LEU A 484 30.91 3.84 -18.28
CA LEU A 484 29.84 4.39 -19.13
C LEU A 484 30.48 5.26 -20.22
N ASN A 485 30.82 4.65 -21.36
CA ASN A 485 30.85 5.36 -22.63
C ASN A 485 30.91 4.33 -23.78
N GLY A 486 29.96 4.45 -24.70
CA GLY A 486 29.98 3.73 -25.98
C GLY A 486 29.19 2.43 -26.03
N ALA A 487 27.87 2.50 -25.96
CA ALA A 487 27.01 1.52 -26.62
C ALA A 487 25.80 2.25 -27.21
N THR A 488 25.85 2.38 -28.53
CA THR A 488 24.77 2.79 -29.43
C THR A 488 23.40 2.27 -29.00
N TYR A 489 22.41 3.17 -29.02
CA TYR A 489 20.99 2.87 -28.88
C TYR A 489 20.59 1.72 -29.81
N ALA A 490 20.42 0.54 -29.23
CA ALA A 490 19.68 -0.57 -29.82
C ALA A 490 18.56 -0.92 -28.82
N PRO A 491 17.31 -1.07 -29.27
CA PRO A 491 16.27 -1.63 -28.42
C PRO A 491 16.69 -3.08 -28.10
N ASN A 492 16.75 -3.44 -26.82
CA ASN A 492 17.15 -4.75 -26.26
C ASN A 492 18.59 -4.90 -25.69
N GLY A 493 19.13 -3.84 -25.08
CA GLY A 493 20.40 -3.89 -24.35
C GLY A 493 20.42 -4.80 -23.12
N LEU A 494 21.59 -5.36 -22.80
CA LEU A 494 21.86 -6.32 -21.70
C LEU A 494 21.40 -5.82 -20.31
N ILE A 495 21.42 -4.49 -20.10
CA ILE A 495 21.03 -3.83 -18.84
C ILE A 495 19.52 -3.95 -18.59
N GLN A 496 18.67 -3.85 -19.62
CA GLN A 496 17.22 -4.05 -19.48
C GLN A 496 16.86 -5.49 -19.13
N ARG A 497 17.67 -6.47 -19.58
CA ARG A 497 17.49 -7.89 -19.23
C ARG A 497 17.96 -8.21 -17.81
N MET A 498 19.02 -7.55 -17.32
CA MET A 498 19.47 -7.70 -15.93
C MET A 498 18.50 -7.09 -14.91
N LEU A 499 17.75 -6.05 -15.30
CA LEU A 499 16.81 -5.36 -14.41
C LEU A 499 15.39 -5.95 -14.40
N GLY A 500 15.09 -6.98 -15.20
CA GLY A 500 13.78 -7.65 -15.20
C GLY A 500 12.61 -6.75 -15.62
N LEU A 501 12.88 -5.65 -16.33
CA LEU A 501 11.87 -4.73 -16.83
C LEU A 501 11.21 -5.34 -18.07
N SER A 502 9.92 -5.71 -17.97
CA SER A 502 9.18 -6.18 -19.14
C SER A 502 8.82 -5.01 -20.05
N THR A 503 9.29 -5.07 -21.29
CA THR A 503 8.83 -4.24 -22.39
C THR A 503 7.36 -4.54 -22.69
N ALA A 504 6.46 -3.74 -22.14
CA ALA A 504 5.11 -3.52 -22.66
C ALA A 504 4.75 -2.07 -22.27
N ASP A 505 4.82 -1.19 -23.28
CA ASP A 505 4.40 0.22 -23.26
C ASP A 505 4.96 1.10 -22.12
N SER A 506 6.27 1.02 -21.89
CA SER A 506 7.03 2.04 -21.16
C SER A 506 7.24 3.27 -22.03
N ILE A 507 6.25 4.18 -22.05
CA ILE A 507 6.48 5.59 -22.38
C ILE A 507 7.29 6.19 -21.23
N TRP A 508 8.61 6.04 -21.26
CA TRP A 508 9.54 6.93 -20.59
C TRP A 508 9.96 7.99 -21.60
N THR A 509 9.22 9.10 -21.67
CA THR A 509 9.72 10.29 -22.34
C THR A 509 10.71 10.96 -21.40
N VAL A 510 12.00 10.66 -21.58
CA VAL A 510 13.10 11.49 -21.08
C VAL A 510 13.14 12.75 -21.93
N TYR A 511 12.61 13.87 -21.43
CA TYR A 511 12.95 15.17 -22.00
C TYR A 511 14.34 15.57 -21.51
N ASN A 512 15.35 15.27 -22.32
CA ASN A 512 16.63 15.99 -22.28
C ASN A 512 16.39 17.38 -22.86
N LEU A 513 16.58 18.42 -22.04
CA LEU A 513 16.64 19.81 -22.50
C LEU A 513 17.91 19.99 -23.34
N GLY A 514 17.75 19.93 -24.66
CA GLY A 514 18.74 20.42 -25.61
C GLY A 514 18.78 21.95 -25.54
N VAL A 515 19.95 22.48 -25.21
CA VAL A 515 20.30 23.88 -25.34
C VAL A 515 20.58 24.15 -26.82
N ASP A 516 19.85 25.09 -27.42
CA ASP A 516 20.26 25.75 -28.66
C ASP A 516 20.09 27.27 -28.48
N TYR A 517 21.26 27.91 -28.44
CA TYR A 517 21.64 29.34 -28.56
C TYR A 517 20.85 30.45 -27.85
#